data_AF-A0A4R4K784-F1
#
_entry.id   AF-A0A4R4K784-F1
#
_cell.length_a   1.000
_cell.length_b   1.000
_cell.length_c   1.000
_cell.angle_alpha   90.00
_cell.angle_beta   90.00
_cell.angle_gamma   90.00
#
_symmetry.space_group_name_H-M   'P 1'
#
loop_
_entity.id
_entity.type
_entity.pdbx_description
1 polymer ?
#
loop_
_entity_poly.entity_id
_entity_poly.type
_entity_poly.pdbx_seq_one_letter_code
_entity_poly.pdbx_strand_id
1 'polypeptide(L)'
;MNLKELKEQISTTIQNLKDHGKFPKENNLYDYKMELNFYGLTECVEVFMRNFAKDILSFANSNGGIILLGIKEDKRTGTLEDIGLDVNNIELLNQIDLSLVSQKFNKVAKVGVDLDLQSFQIGTRNFFYLLIEKQNQIIIPINDYKDYNIKKGEIIYRVSGNNEIANSTTQDFNKFIQIKANEKNKEFMEIWSKLLPEMFDINPREVLILNPKNNTVYGYNSKENLLSSSEIEIDQTENGIFNIILNAISAGDIGKISNDEGKPIYKIVGELRSKTPRDFIYFSSLLDKIKAKSNYNISSIQLKCVFKYFNWIADEKLPIENPDETQINNEFNQLIWVEVLDKTHKIVFSKNAINPIIEAINDNKKHNSIFGKSLGIKTVKSKSKTK
;
A
#
# COMPACT_ATOMS: atom_id res chain seq x y z
N MET A 1 13.74 11.00 6.94
CA MET A 1 14.84 10.05 7.09
C MET A 1 14.40 8.94 8.03
N ASN A 2 14.76 7.71 7.69
CA ASN A 2 14.51 6.55 8.56
C ASN A 2 15.64 6.39 9.60
N LEU A 3 15.43 5.54 10.62
CA LEU A 3 16.44 5.30 11.66
C LEU A 3 17.78 4.79 11.11
N LYS A 4 17.77 4.03 10.01
CA LYS A 4 19.02 3.52 9.40
C LYS A 4 19.87 4.67 8.83
N GLU A 5 19.25 5.57 8.08
CA GLU A 5 19.91 6.76 7.53
C GLU A 5 20.44 7.67 8.64
N LEU A 6 19.67 7.85 9.70
CA LEU A 6 20.08 8.64 10.87
C LEU A 6 21.26 7.98 11.61
N LYS A 7 21.30 6.63 11.69
CA LYS A 7 22.44 5.88 12.25
C LYS A 7 23.72 6.07 11.46
N GLU A 8 23.65 6.05 10.13
CA GLU A 8 24.81 6.25 9.26
C GLU A 8 25.36 7.68 9.41
N GLN A 9 24.46 8.67 9.46
CA GLN A 9 24.80 10.08 9.70
C GLN A 9 25.45 10.30 11.06
N ILE A 10 24.84 9.80 12.14
CA ILE A 10 25.37 10.02 13.48
C ILE A 10 26.70 9.29 13.70
N SER A 11 26.89 8.12 13.10
CA SER A 11 28.16 7.40 13.17
C SER A 11 29.30 8.22 12.54
N THR A 12 29.03 8.83 11.39
CA THR A 12 29.98 9.73 10.72
C THR A 12 30.27 10.97 11.57
N THR A 13 29.24 11.56 12.16
CA THR A 13 29.38 12.72 13.05
C THR A 13 30.17 12.39 14.32
N ILE A 14 29.88 11.27 14.98
CA ILE A 14 30.63 10.82 16.17
C ILE A 14 32.10 10.57 15.83
N GLN A 15 32.39 9.99 14.65
CA GLN A 15 33.78 9.78 14.23
C GLN A 15 34.50 11.12 14.02
N ASN A 16 33.87 12.06 13.31
CA ASN A 16 34.41 13.42 13.14
C ASN A 16 34.61 14.15 14.47
N LEU A 17 33.73 13.92 15.45
CA LEU A 17 33.88 14.47 16.79
C LEU A 17 35.11 13.91 17.50
N LYS A 18 35.29 12.58 17.44
CA LYS A 18 36.45 11.90 18.06
C LYS A 18 37.77 12.30 17.43
N ASP A 19 37.81 12.39 16.10
CA ASP A 19 39.07 12.58 15.36
C ASP A 19 39.45 14.06 15.19
N HIS A 20 38.45 14.95 15.13
CA HIS A 20 38.65 16.36 14.74
C HIS A 20 38.02 17.38 15.69
N GLY A 21 37.25 16.96 16.69
CA GLY A 21 36.56 17.87 17.61
C GLY A 21 35.59 18.82 16.92
N LYS A 22 35.05 18.44 15.75
CA LYS A 22 34.18 19.30 14.93
C LYS A 22 32.73 18.87 15.03
N PHE A 23 31.88 19.81 15.45
CA PHE A 23 30.43 19.64 15.49
C PHE A 23 29.78 20.23 14.24
N PRO A 24 28.77 19.55 13.67
CA PRO A 24 27.80 20.22 12.80
C PRO A 24 27.16 21.39 13.53
N LYS A 25 26.98 22.54 12.88
CA LYS A 25 26.15 23.60 13.46
C LYS A 25 24.70 23.12 13.64
N GLU A 26 24.01 23.60 14.67
CA GLU A 26 22.59 23.32 14.86
C GLU A 26 21.79 23.67 13.59
N ASN A 27 20.88 22.78 13.21
CA ASN A 27 20.10 22.93 11.99
C ASN A 27 18.81 22.10 12.05
N ASN A 28 18.18 21.86 10.90
CA ASN A 28 16.92 21.10 10.83
C ASN A 28 17.08 19.61 11.13
N LEU A 29 18.31 19.10 11.18
CA LEU A 29 18.66 17.71 11.46
C LEU A 29 19.33 17.53 12.83
N TYR A 30 20.17 18.47 13.25
CA TYR A 30 20.92 18.39 14.51
C TYR A 30 20.38 19.37 15.56
N ASP A 31 20.18 18.87 16.78
CA ASP A 31 19.95 19.64 18.01
C ASP A 31 20.94 19.19 19.10
N TYR A 32 21.26 20.10 20.02
CA TYR A 32 22.25 19.90 21.07
C TYR A 32 21.66 20.25 22.43
N LYS A 33 21.80 19.34 23.41
CA LYS A 33 21.41 19.61 24.79
C LYS A 33 22.53 19.18 25.75
N MET A 34 22.72 19.97 26.80
CA MET A 34 23.73 19.69 27.81
C MET A 34 23.24 18.68 28.84
N GLU A 35 22.09 18.95 29.46
CA GLU A 35 21.55 18.17 30.58
C GLU A 35 20.02 18.15 30.54
N LEU A 36 19.42 17.15 31.20
CA LEU A 36 17.97 17.03 31.37
C LEU A 36 17.49 17.88 32.53
N ASN A 37 16.29 18.45 32.37
CA ASN A 37 15.59 19.13 33.45
C ASN A 37 14.77 18.14 34.29
N PHE A 38 15.19 17.93 35.54
CA PHE A 38 14.55 17.04 36.52
C PHE A 38 13.50 17.73 37.42
N TYR A 39 13.24 19.04 37.25
CA TYR A 39 12.53 19.85 38.24
C TYR A 39 11.16 19.27 38.65
N GLY A 40 11.03 18.77 39.88
CA GLY A 40 9.75 18.30 40.42
C GLY A 40 9.18 17.02 39.78
N LEU A 41 10.00 16.23 39.08
CA LEU A 41 9.61 14.92 38.55
C LEU A 41 10.60 13.84 38.98
N THR A 42 10.08 12.67 39.32
CA THR A 42 10.87 11.50 39.71
C THR A 42 10.73 10.34 38.72
N GLU A 43 9.67 10.30 37.92
CA GLU A 43 9.44 9.23 36.94
C GLU A 43 10.29 9.44 35.69
N CYS A 44 11.15 8.48 35.35
CA CYS A 44 12.11 8.58 34.22
C CYS A 44 11.45 8.98 32.89
N VAL A 45 10.31 8.38 32.57
CA VAL A 45 9.58 8.64 31.33
C VAL A 45 8.99 10.05 31.31
N GLU A 46 8.49 10.56 32.44
CA GLU A 46 7.97 11.94 32.53
C GLU A 46 9.07 12.98 32.36
N VAL A 47 10.23 12.76 32.98
CA VAL A 47 11.40 13.62 32.80
C VAL A 47 11.83 13.62 31.32
N PHE A 48 11.87 12.46 30.68
CA PHE A 48 12.17 12.36 29.25
C PHE A 48 11.16 13.13 28.39
N MET A 49 9.86 12.90 28.60
CA MET A 49 8.80 13.60 27.86
C MET A 49 8.88 15.11 28.04
N ARG A 50 9.14 15.61 29.24
CA ARG A 50 9.32 17.05 29.47
C ARG A 50 10.46 17.65 28.66
N ASN A 51 11.58 16.94 28.54
CA ASN A 51 12.77 17.45 27.88
C ASN A 51 12.70 17.31 26.35
N PHE A 52 11.99 16.30 25.84
CA PHE A 52 12.06 15.96 24.42
C PHE A 52 10.74 15.95 23.68
N ALA A 53 9.58 15.97 24.34
CA ALA A 53 8.33 15.69 23.63
C ALA A 53 8.03 16.69 22.51
N LYS A 54 8.29 17.99 22.75
CA LYS A 54 8.12 19.03 21.74
C LYS A 54 9.12 18.89 20.58
N ASP A 55 10.37 18.55 20.88
CA ASP A 55 11.41 18.33 19.86
C ASP A 55 11.11 17.08 19.02
N ILE A 56 10.67 15.99 19.65
CA ILE A 56 10.26 14.75 18.98
C ILE A 56 9.12 15.04 18.00
N LEU A 57 8.07 15.76 18.42
CA LEU A 57 6.98 16.15 17.51
C LEU A 57 7.52 16.98 16.33
N SER A 58 8.37 17.96 16.63
CA SER A 58 8.95 18.87 15.64
C SER A 58 9.78 18.13 14.58
N PHE A 59 10.67 17.23 15.01
CA PHE A 59 11.52 16.45 14.12
C PHE A 59 10.75 15.38 13.35
N ALA A 60 9.82 14.68 14.01
CA ALA A 60 9.01 13.65 13.37
C ALA A 60 8.12 14.23 12.28
N ASN A 61 7.59 15.45 12.47
CA ASN A 61 6.85 16.20 11.45
C ASN A 61 7.72 16.86 10.38
N SER A 62 9.05 16.81 10.49
CA SER A 62 9.99 17.35 9.49
C SER A 62 10.67 16.22 8.72
N ASN A 63 12.00 16.13 8.74
CA ASN A 63 12.75 15.10 8.01
C ASN A 63 13.35 14.03 8.95
N GLY A 64 12.86 13.95 10.19
CA GLY A 64 13.57 13.26 11.27
C GLY A 64 14.67 14.14 11.87
N GLY A 65 15.32 13.65 12.92
CA GLY A 65 16.26 14.44 13.69
C GLY A 65 17.23 13.63 14.54
N ILE A 66 18.30 14.30 14.95
CA ILE A 66 19.34 13.81 15.84
C ILE A 66 19.51 14.83 16.96
N ILE A 67 19.30 14.40 18.20
CA ILE A 67 19.60 15.21 19.37
C ILE A 67 20.83 14.62 20.06
N LEU A 68 21.89 15.40 20.19
CA LEU A 68 23.09 15.00 20.92
C LEU A 68 23.05 15.57 22.35
N LEU A 69 23.34 14.71 23.33
CA LEU A 69 23.27 14.99 24.75
C LEU A 69 24.68 15.04 25.37
N GLY A 70 24.90 16.00 26.27
CA GLY A 70 26.20 16.27 26.89
C GLY A 70 27.03 17.32 26.14
N ILE A 71 26.41 18.07 25.22
CA ILE A 71 27.07 19.13 24.46
C ILE A 71 26.49 20.47 24.89
N LYS A 72 27.36 21.39 25.27
CA LYS A 72 26.98 22.75 25.64
C LYS A 72 27.15 23.67 24.44
N GLU A 73 26.11 24.42 24.15
CA GLU A 73 26.14 25.48 23.15
C GLU A 73 26.26 26.85 23.83
N ASP A 74 27.23 27.64 23.39
CA ASP A 74 27.25 29.07 23.69
C ASP A 74 26.31 29.82 22.72
N LYS A 75 25.17 30.25 23.25
CA LYS A 75 24.12 30.96 22.50
C LYS A 75 24.59 32.26 21.83
N ARG A 76 25.71 32.85 22.25
CA ARG A 76 26.25 34.09 21.66
C ARG A 76 27.12 33.85 20.45
N THR A 77 27.88 32.76 20.46
CA THR A 77 28.93 32.48 19.47
C THR A 77 28.57 31.29 18.58
N GLY A 78 27.59 30.48 18.99
CA GLY A 78 27.22 29.21 18.36
C GLY A 78 28.31 28.15 18.49
N THR A 79 29.28 28.33 19.42
CA THR A 79 30.34 27.35 19.65
C THR A 79 29.82 26.22 20.51
N LEU A 80 30.20 25.00 20.16
CA LEU A 80 29.79 23.77 20.81
C LEU A 80 30.98 23.19 21.60
N GLU A 81 30.73 22.82 22.85
CA GLU A 81 31.70 22.24 23.78
C GLU A 81 31.23 20.85 24.24
N ASP A 82 32.11 19.84 24.17
CA ASP A 82 31.81 18.45 24.55
C ASP A 82 31.98 18.21 26.06
N ILE A 83 31.08 18.68 26.90
CA ILE A 83 31.27 18.55 28.36
C ILE A 83 31.03 17.11 28.87
N GLY A 84 30.10 16.39 28.26
CA GLY A 84 29.62 15.09 28.72
C GLY A 84 28.48 15.20 29.72
N LEU A 85 27.79 14.08 29.96
CA LEU A 85 26.68 13.99 30.90
C LEU A 85 27.14 13.62 32.31
N ASP A 86 26.42 14.12 33.31
CA ASP A 86 26.60 13.70 34.69
C ASP A 86 25.98 12.32 34.97
N VAL A 87 26.24 11.78 36.16
CA VAL A 87 25.77 10.45 36.57
C VAL A 87 24.24 10.36 36.59
N ASN A 88 23.56 11.41 37.07
CA ASN A 88 22.09 11.40 37.18
C ASN A 88 21.42 11.32 35.80
N ASN A 89 21.94 12.07 34.82
CA ASN A 89 21.48 12.03 33.45
C ASN A 89 21.71 10.65 32.83
N ILE A 90 22.90 10.07 33.03
CA ILE A 90 23.26 8.74 32.50
C ILE A 90 22.36 7.65 33.11
N GLU A 91 22.16 7.67 34.42
CA GLU A 91 21.29 6.71 35.12
C GLU A 91 19.85 6.77 34.59
N LEU A 92 19.31 7.97 34.42
CA LEU A 92 17.96 8.13 33.87
C LEU A 92 17.89 7.59 32.45
N LEU A 93 18.78 8.01 31.55
CA LEU A 93 18.76 7.63 30.13
C LEU A 93 18.94 6.13 29.92
N ASN A 94 19.74 5.46 30.75
CA ASN A 94 19.91 4.00 30.73
C ASN A 94 18.65 3.23 31.18
N GLN A 95 17.80 3.85 32.01
CA GLN A 95 16.56 3.24 32.49
C GLN A 95 15.36 3.49 31.57
N ILE A 96 15.51 4.30 30.52
CA ILE A 96 14.40 4.62 29.62
C ILE A 96 14.01 3.41 28.78
N ASP A 97 12.76 3.02 28.90
CA ASP A 97 12.09 2.16 27.94
C ASP A 97 11.39 3.01 26.87
N LEU A 98 11.96 3.01 25.65
CA LEU A 98 11.42 3.74 24.51
C LEU A 98 10.02 3.23 24.08
N SER A 99 9.66 1.99 24.41
CA SER A 99 8.32 1.47 24.13
C SER A 99 7.25 2.20 24.96
N LEU A 100 7.56 2.52 26.23
CA LEU A 100 6.68 3.30 27.10
C LEU A 100 6.58 4.75 26.63
N VAL A 101 7.68 5.33 26.14
CA VAL A 101 7.68 6.65 25.50
C VAL A 101 6.75 6.65 24.29
N SER A 102 6.87 5.68 23.39
CA SER A 102 6.02 5.56 22.21
C SER A 102 4.53 5.35 22.58
N GLN A 103 4.25 4.60 23.65
CA GLN A 103 2.89 4.49 24.21
C GLN A 103 2.36 5.83 24.76
N LYS A 104 3.19 6.66 25.40
CA LYS A 104 2.78 8.01 25.79
C LYS A 104 2.48 8.88 24.57
N PHE A 105 3.28 8.79 23.51
CA PHE A 105 2.99 9.49 22.25
C PHE A 105 1.68 9.05 21.59
N ASN A 106 1.35 7.76 21.64
CA ASN A 106 0.03 7.28 21.23
C ASN A 106 -1.11 7.94 22.02
N LYS A 107 -0.92 8.26 23.30
CA LYS A 107 -1.91 9.03 24.08
C LYS A 107 -1.93 10.51 23.69
N VAL A 108 -0.77 11.08 23.36
CA VAL A 108 -0.62 12.50 22.99
C VAL A 108 -1.22 12.80 21.61
N ALA A 109 -1.02 11.92 20.63
CA ALA A 109 -1.34 12.20 19.22
C ALA A 109 -1.98 11.03 18.44
N LYS A 110 -2.33 9.91 19.11
CA LYS A 110 -2.84 8.67 18.49
C LYS A 110 -1.91 7.99 17.47
N VAL A 111 -0.67 8.45 17.40
CA VAL A 111 0.37 7.91 16.53
C VAL A 111 1.60 7.64 17.41
N GLY A 112 2.22 6.48 17.22
CA GLY A 112 3.49 6.15 17.85
C GLY A 112 4.62 6.95 17.23
N VAL A 113 5.76 6.99 17.91
CA VAL A 113 6.99 7.55 17.35
C VAL A 113 8.08 6.49 17.40
N ASP A 114 8.87 6.43 16.32
CA ASP A 114 10.04 5.56 16.24
C ASP A 114 11.28 6.34 16.66
N LEU A 115 11.88 5.87 17.75
CA LEU A 115 13.00 6.51 18.43
C LEU A 115 14.12 5.49 18.62
N ASP A 116 15.37 5.95 18.61
CA ASP A 116 16.51 5.16 19.07
C ASP A 116 17.40 6.03 19.96
N LEU A 117 17.71 5.52 21.15
CA LEU A 117 18.53 6.20 22.16
C LEU A 117 19.72 5.32 22.46
N GLN A 118 20.93 5.85 22.24
CA GLN A 118 22.17 5.11 22.42
C GLN A 118 23.24 5.98 23.08
N SER A 119 24.14 5.35 23.80
CA SER A 119 25.29 6.00 24.43
C SER A 119 26.54 5.92 23.56
N PHE A 120 27.45 6.88 23.74
CA PHE A 120 28.79 6.85 23.17
C PHE A 120 29.78 7.58 24.09
N GLN A 121 31.07 7.33 23.89
CA GLN A 121 32.14 7.89 24.71
C GLN A 121 33.15 8.66 23.88
N ILE A 122 33.62 9.79 24.44
CA ILE A 122 34.78 10.54 23.96
C ILE A 122 35.76 10.70 25.13
N GLY A 123 36.87 9.98 25.09
CA GLY A 123 37.76 9.84 26.24
C GLY A 123 37.04 9.17 27.41
N THR A 124 37.00 9.85 28.56
CA THR A 124 36.30 9.37 29.78
C THR A 124 34.88 9.93 29.93
N ARG A 125 34.44 10.81 29.02
CA ARG A 125 33.13 11.48 29.08
C ARG A 125 32.09 10.62 28.34
N ASN A 126 30.91 10.48 28.95
CA ASN A 126 29.78 9.77 28.39
C ASN A 126 28.79 10.76 27.77
N PHE A 127 28.23 10.38 26.63
CA PHE A 127 27.25 11.14 25.87
C PHE A 127 26.14 10.20 25.42
N PHE A 128 25.02 10.79 24.99
CA PHE A 128 23.93 10.05 24.35
C PHE A 128 23.52 10.74 23.06
N TYR A 129 22.95 9.99 22.14
CA TYR A 129 22.22 10.55 21.02
C TYR A 129 20.81 9.94 20.97
N LEU A 130 19.83 10.79 20.65
CA LEU A 130 18.47 10.40 20.37
C LEU A 130 18.19 10.59 18.87
N LEU A 131 17.85 9.51 18.19
CA LEU A 131 17.39 9.52 16.80
C LEU A 131 15.87 9.53 16.79
N ILE A 132 15.31 10.40 15.96
CA ILE A 132 13.87 10.58 15.79
C ILE A 132 13.54 10.34 14.32
N GLU A 133 12.80 9.28 14.04
CA GLU A 133 12.39 8.95 12.67
C GLU A 133 11.37 9.96 12.13
N LYS A 134 11.48 10.27 10.83
CA LYS A 134 10.42 11.00 10.12
C LYS A 134 9.15 10.16 10.11
N GLN A 135 8.02 10.76 10.47
CA GLN A 135 6.73 10.14 10.27
C GLN A 135 6.14 10.54 8.90
N ASN A 136 5.50 9.57 8.24
CA ASN A 136 4.86 9.79 6.94
C ASN A 136 3.60 10.66 7.06
N GLN A 137 2.93 10.58 8.21
CA GLN A 137 1.76 11.38 8.55
C GLN A 137 2.14 12.51 9.49
N ILE A 138 1.45 13.65 9.37
CA ILE A 138 1.63 14.78 10.28
C ILE A 138 1.01 14.40 11.63
N ILE A 139 1.85 14.40 12.66
CA ILE A 139 1.49 14.13 14.04
C ILE A 139 0.92 15.41 14.66
N ILE A 140 -0.30 15.33 15.17
CA ILE A 140 -1.00 16.47 15.79
C ILE A 140 -1.46 16.07 17.20
N PRO A 141 -1.12 16.85 18.25
CA PRO A 141 -1.57 16.58 19.60
C PRO A 141 -3.10 16.66 19.73
N ILE A 142 -3.70 15.68 20.39
CA ILE A 142 -5.15 15.60 20.59
C ILE A 142 -5.62 16.27 21.89
N ASN A 143 -4.71 16.49 22.84
CA ASN A 143 -4.96 17.11 24.14
C ASN A 143 -3.87 18.14 24.48
N ASP A 144 -4.15 19.00 25.46
CA ASP A 144 -3.16 19.94 26.00
C ASP A 144 -2.28 19.22 27.04
N TYR A 145 -0.96 19.38 26.90
CA TYR A 145 0.05 18.87 27.83
C TYR A 145 0.95 20.03 28.27
N LYS A 146 0.54 20.72 29.32
CA LYS A 146 1.24 21.91 29.85
C LYS A 146 2.67 21.58 30.29
N ASP A 147 2.88 20.43 30.92
CA ASP A 147 4.19 19.99 31.41
C ASP A 147 5.23 19.77 30.30
N TYR A 148 4.77 19.63 29.05
CA TYR A 148 5.60 19.41 27.87
C TYR A 148 5.57 20.61 26.90
N ASN A 149 4.88 21.70 27.25
CA ASN A 149 4.63 22.85 26.36
C ASN A 149 4.00 22.47 25.01
N ILE A 150 3.06 21.52 25.03
CA ILE A 150 2.32 21.06 23.85
C ILE A 150 0.84 21.43 24.00
N LYS A 151 0.25 22.05 22.98
CA LYS A 151 -1.20 22.29 22.94
C LYS A 151 -1.91 21.45 21.90
N LYS A 152 -3.19 21.19 22.16
CA LYS A 152 -4.08 20.51 21.25
C LYS A 152 -4.15 21.22 19.90
N GLY A 153 -3.98 20.46 18.84
CA GLY A 153 -4.13 20.95 17.46
C GLY A 153 -2.95 21.73 16.91
N GLU A 154 -1.87 21.96 17.67
CA GLU A 154 -0.67 22.62 17.16
C GLU A 154 0.11 21.67 16.22
N ILE A 155 0.40 22.13 15.01
CA ILE A 155 1.28 21.41 14.07
C ILE A 155 2.70 21.92 14.29
N ILE A 156 3.44 21.21 15.13
CA ILE A 156 4.81 21.58 15.49
C ILE A 156 5.77 20.92 14.50
N TYR A 157 6.65 21.70 13.86
CA TYR A 157 7.62 21.20 12.89
C TYR A 157 8.97 21.93 13.02
N ARG A 158 10.04 21.30 12.55
CA ARG A 158 11.41 21.85 12.63
C ARG A 158 11.74 22.63 11.37
N VAL A 159 12.12 23.90 11.53
CA VAL A 159 12.58 24.76 10.42
C VAL A 159 13.57 25.80 10.92
N SER A 160 14.61 26.05 10.14
CA SER A 160 15.73 26.93 10.48
C SER A 160 16.31 26.65 11.88
N GLY A 161 16.42 25.37 12.26
CA GLY A 161 16.91 24.96 13.58
C GLY A 161 15.97 25.23 14.75
N ASN A 162 14.73 25.65 14.51
CA ASN A 162 13.77 25.99 15.56
C ASN A 162 12.49 25.15 15.46
N ASN A 163 11.81 25.00 16.61
CA ASN A 163 10.48 24.41 16.66
C ASN A 163 9.43 25.49 16.37
N GLU A 164 8.87 25.49 15.17
CA GLU A 164 7.80 26.40 14.76
C GLU A 164 6.43 25.73 14.81
N ILE A 165 5.38 26.54 14.88
CA ILE A 165 3.99 26.10 14.79
C ILE A 165 3.49 26.48 13.40
N ALA A 166 3.10 25.50 12.59
CA ALA A 166 2.68 25.75 11.21
C ALA A 166 1.30 26.40 11.12
N ASN A 167 0.40 26.16 12.09
CA ASN A 167 -0.98 26.64 12.04
C ASN A 167 -1.26 27.85 12.94
N SER A 168 -0.24 28.66 13.24
CA SER A 168 -0.41 29.96 13.90
C SER A 168 -1.14 30.98 13.03
N THR A 169 -0.82 31.01 11.73
CA THR A 169 -1.44 31.89 10.74
C THR A 169 -1.65 31.16 9.41
N THR A 170 -2.52 31.70 8.55
CA THR A 170 -2.70 31.16 7.19
C THR A 170 -1.41 31.20 6.37
N GLN A 171 -0.56 32.21 6.57
CA GLN A 171 0.71 32.34 5.85
C GLN A 171 1.70 31.25 6.27
N ASP A 172 1.83 31.00 7.58
CA ASP A 172 2.69 29.96 8.13
C ASP A 172 2.23 28.58 7.64
N PHE A 173 0.91 28.37 7.60
CA PHE A 173 0.34 27.11 7.15
C PHE A 173 0.61 26.87 5.66
N ASN A 174 0.43 27.89 4.81
CA ASN A 174 0.75 27.79 3.39
C ASN A 174 2.24 27.52 3.15
N LYS A 175 3.14 28.16 3.91
CA LYS A 175 4.59 27.88 3.86
C LYS A 175 4.88 26.43 4.22
N PHE A 176 4.27 25.92 5.29
CA PHE A 176 4.40 24.53 5.69
C PHE A 176 3.90 23.55 4.62
N ILE A 177 2.73 23.80 4.02
CA ILE A 177 2.20 22.98 2.92
C ILE A 177 3.15 22.98 1.71
N GLN A 178 3.73 24.14 1.36
CA GLN A 178 4.72 24.21 0.29
C GLN A 178 5.99 23.38 0.59
N ILE A 179 6.49 23.43 1.82
CA ILE A 179 7.62 22.60 2.26
C ILE A 179 7.27 21.12 2.10
N LYS A 180 6.07 20.71 2.55
CA LYS A 180 5.62 19.30 2.45
C LYS A 180 5.39 18.84 1.02
N ALA A 181 4.87 19.69 0.15
CA ALA A 181 4.74 19.41 -1.28
C ALA A 181 6.12 19.20 -1.93
N ASN A 182 7.10 20.05 -1.60
CA ASN A 182 8.47 19.93 -2.10
C ASN A 182 9.18 18.67 -1.58
N GLU A 183 8.94 18.25 -0.33
CA GLU A 183 9.44 16.98 0.19
C GLU A 183 8.93 15.78 -0.62
N LYS A 184 7.62 15.71 -0.88
CA LYS A 184 7.02 14.63 -1.70
C LYS A 184 7.62 14.61 -3.10
N ASN A 185 7.82 15.78 -3.72
CA ASN A 185 8.46 15.89 -5.03
C ASN A 185 9.93 15.42 -5.00
N LYS A 186 10.69 15.74 -3.94
CA LYS A 186 12.09 15.31 -3.83
C LYS A 186 12.21 13.80 -3.64
N GLU A 187 11.43 13.22 -2.73
CA GLU A 187 11.38 11.77 -2.52
C GLU A 187 11.03 11.04 -3.83
N PHE A 188 10.07 11.58 -4.56
CA PHE A 188 9.76 11.10 -5.90
C PHE A 188 10.95 11.21 -6.87
N MET A 189 11.61 12.37 -6.96
CA MET A 189 12.78 12.56 -7.82
C MET A 189 13.95 11.64 -7.45
N GLU A 190 14.11 11.29 -6.16
CA GLU A 190 15.10 10.32 -5.69
C GLU A 190 14.75 8.87 -6.10
N ILE A 191 13.46 8.52 -6.09
CA ILE A 191 12.98 7.25 -6.66
C ILE A 191 13.27 7.22 -8.16
N TRP A 192 12.98 8.32 -8.86
CA TRP A 192 13.23 8.45 -10.29
C TRP A 192 14.71 8.41 -10.65
N SER A 193 15.59 9.05 -9.87
CA SER A 193 17.03 9.03 -10.15
C SER A 193 17.65 7.65 -10.00
N LYS A 194 17.12 6.82 -9.09
CA LYS A 194 17.51 5.41 -8.95
C LYS A 194 17.03 4.54 -10.11
N LEU A 195 15.83 4.81 -10.63
CA LEU A 195 15.22 4.06 -11.74
C LEU A 195 15.62 4.59 -13.13
N LEU A 196 16.17 5.80 -13.21
CA LEU A 196 16.55 6.49 -14.44
C LEU A 196 17.50 5.70 -15.34
N PRO A 197 18.56 5.03 -14.81
CA PRO A 197 19.45 4.22 -15.63
C PRO A 197 18.69 3.08 -16.34
N GLU A 198 17.85 2.33 -15.61
CA GLU A 198 17.05 1.24 -16.18
C GLU A 198 15.96 1.76 -17.12
N MET A 199 15.37 2.91 -16.81
CA MET A 199 14.37 3.57 -17.64
C MET A 199 14.95 4.12 -18.95
N PHE A 200 16.20 4.58 -18.96
CA PHE A 200 16.85 5.09 -20.16
C PHE A 200 17.08 3.98 -21.19
N ASP A 201 17.47 2.80 -20.70
CA ASP A 201 17.68 1.60 -21.53
C ASP A 201 16.37 1.07 -22.12
N ILE A 202 15.25 1.20 -21.39
CA ILE A 202 13.92 0.74 -21.82
C ILE A 202 13.17 1.80 -22.65
N ASN A 203 13.41 3.08 -22.36
CA ASN A 203 12.74 4.25 -22.91
C ASN A 203 11.18 4.15 -22.93
N PRO A 204 10.52 3.99 -21.77
CA PRO A 204 9.07 3.83 -21.70
C PRO A 204 8.34 5.15 -22.00
N ARG A 205 7.19 5.06 -22.69
CA ARG A 205 6.34 6.22 -23.00
C ARG A 205 5.54 6.70 -21.79
N GLU A 206 5.13 5.81 -20.90
CA GLU A 206 4.36 6.12 -19.69
C GLU A 206 4.94 5.30 -18.55
N VAL A 207 4.97 5.89 -17.35
CA VAL A 207 5.53 5.23 -16.16
C VAL A 207 4.58 5.35 -15.00
N LEU A 208 4.30 4.20 -14.38
CA LEU A 208 3.53 4.09 -13.15
C LEU A 208 4.42 3.45 -12.08
N ILE A 209 4.60 4.12 -10.96
CA ILE A 209 5.36 3.62 -9.81
C ILE A 209 4.40 3.40 -8.66
N LEU A 210 4.40 2.18 -8.12
CA LEU A 210 3.61 1.81 -6.96
C LEU A 210 4.56 1.68 -5.76
N ASN A 211 4.35 2.48 -4.71
CA ASN A 211 5.06 2.36 -3.45
C ASN A 211 4.13 1.77 -2.38
N PRO A 212 4.15 0.43 -2.19
CA PRO A 212 3.27 -0.23 -1.25
C PRO A 212 3.58 0.07 0.23
N LYS A 213 4.79 0.52 0.55
CA LYS A 213 5.13 0.92 1.93
C LYS A 213 4.47 2.24 2.31
N ASN A 214 4.37 3.16 1.34
CA ASN A 214 3.83 4.49 1.56
C ASN A 214 2.38 4.63 1.08
N ASN A 215 1.76 3.56 0.56
CA ASN A 215 0.40 3.58 0.03
C ASN A 215 0.19 4.65 -1.05
N THR A 216 1.19 4.84 -1.91
CA THR A 216 1.18 5.88 -2.96
C THR A 216 1.41 5.31 -4.34
N VAL A 217 0.64 5.82 -5.30
CA VAL A 217 0.87 5.63 -6.74
C VAL A 217 1.39 6.93 -7.31
N TYR A 218 2.40 6.82 -8.16
CA TYR A 218 2.90 7.92 -8.94
C TYR A 218 2.77 7.60 -10.43
N GLY A 219 2.30 8.56 -11.20
CA GLY A 219 2.13 8.45 -12.64
C GLY A 219 2.85 9.59 -13.36
N TYR A 220 3.55 9.25 -14.42
CA TYR A 220 4.10 10.22 -15.38
C TYR A 220 3.40 10.06 -16.72
N ASN A 221 2.75 11.14 -17.17
CA ASN A 221 2.11 11.22 -18.48
C ASN A 221 2.99 12.02 -19.44
N SER A 222 3.56 11.35 -20.45
CA SER A 222 4.44 12.00 -21.42
C SER A 222 3.72 12.95 -22.38
N LYS A 223 2.40 12.85 -22.55
CA LYS A 223 1.63 13.75 -23.43
C LYS A 223 1.46 15.14 -22.82
N GLU A 224 1.21 15.19 -21.52
CA GLU A 224 1.02 16.44 -20.78
C GLU A 224 2.30 16.90 -20.08
N ASN A 225 3.35 16.06 -20.11
CA ASN A 225 4.58 16.24 -19.36
C ASN A 225 4.31 16.48 -17.86
N LEU A 226 3.18 15.94 -17.38
CA LEU A 226 2.64 16.20 -16.06
C LEU A 226 2.87 14.98 -15.18
N LEU A 227 3.36 15.29 -13.99
CA LEU A 227 3.50 14.33 -12.93
C LEU A 227 2.27 14.35 -12.02
N SER A 228 1.71 13.18 -11.73
CA SER A 228 0.62 13.03 -10.78
C SER A 228 0.95 11.97 -9.73
N SER A 229 0.43 12.17 -8.53
CA SER A 229 0.51 11.17 -7.46
C SER A 229 -0.82 11.09 -6.74
N SER A 230 -1.20 9.90 -6.31
CA SER A 230 -2.41 9.65 -5.55
C SER A 230 -2.14 8.66 -4.43
N GLU A 231 -2.76 8.90 -3.28
CA GLU A 231 -2.76 7.94 -2.17
C GLU A 231 -3.82 6.87 -2.45
N ILE A 232 -3.45 5.62 -2.25
CA ILE A 232 -4.33 4.46 -2.45
C ILE A 232 -4.37 3.61 -1.18
N GLU A 233 -5.53 3.10 -0.82
CA GLU A 233 -5.61 2.11 0.25
C GLU A 233 -5.10 0.76 -0.28
N ILE A 234 -3.96 0.30 0.25
CA ILE A 234 -3.41 -1.01 -0.07
C ILE A 234 -3.63 -1.92 1.14
N ASP A 235 -4.33 -3.02 0.91
CA ASP A 235 -4.46 -4.09 1.89
C ASP A 235 -3.11 -4.80 2.06
N GLN A 236 -2.45 -4.55 3.20
CA GLN A 236 -1.14 -5.09 3.55
C GLN A 236 -1.20 -6.47 4.22
N THR A 237 -2.38 -7.12 4.30
CA THR A 237 -2.47 -8.50 4.81
C THR A 237 -1.78 -9.49 3.87
N GLU A 238 -1.26 -10.61 4.38
CA GLU A 238 -0.56 -11.62 3.54
C GLU A 238 -1.43 -12.16 2.40
N ASN A 239 -2.76 -12.20 2.61
CA ASN A 239 -3.76 -12.60 1.63
C ASN A 239 -4.34 -11.42 0.83
N GLY A 240 -3.87 -10.20 1.10
CA GLY A 240 -4.23 -9.01 0.35
C GLY A 240 -3.77 -9.16 -1.10
N ILE A 241 -4.59 -8.70 -2.04
CA ILE A 241 -4.34 -8.84 -3.48
C ILE A 241 -2.94 -8.34 -3.85
N PHE A 242 -2.48 -7.28 -3.19
CA PHE A 242 -1.17 -6.69 -3.44
C PHE A 242 -0.01 -7.58 -2.97
N ASN A 243 -0.13 -8.21 -1.80
CA ASN A 243 0.87 -9.15 -1.31
C ASN A 243 0.86 -10.48 -2.07
N ILE A 244 -0.30 -10.91 -2.58
CA ILE A 244 -0.36 -12.06 -3.51
C ILE A 244 0.44 -11.75 -4.79
N ILE A 245 0.27 -10.53 -5.34
CA ILE A 245 1.03 -10.08 -6.52
C ILE A 245 2.53 -9.97 -6.19
N LEU A 246 2.91 -9.36 -5.07
CA LEU A 246 4.30 -9.24 -4.65
C LEU A 246 4.96 -10.60 -4.38
N ASN A 247 4.23 -11.55 -3.79
CA ASN A 247 4.70 -12.91 -3.53
C ASN A 247 4.89 -13.69 -4.84
N ALA A 248 3.98 -13.53 -5.82
CA ALA A 248 4.14 -14.11 -7.15
C ALA A 248 5.36 -13.52 -7.90
N ILE A 249 5.65 -12.23 -7.73
CA ILE A 249 6.85 -11.57 -8.26
C ILE A 249 8.12 -12.09 -7.57
N SER A 250 8.06 -12.27 -6.24
CA SER A 250 9.20 -12.68 -5.41
C SER A 250 9.56 -14.16 -5.56
N ALA A 251 8.62 -15.01 -6.02
CA ALA A 251 8.80 -16.46 -6.17
C ALA A 251 9.66 -16.88 -7.39
N GLY A 252 9.99 -15.95 -8.30
CA GLY A 252 11.10 -16.07 -9.25
C GLY A 252 10.91 -17.05 -10.42
N ASP A 253 10.74 -16.48 -11.63
CA ASP A 253 11.30 -17.04 -12.86
C ASP A 253 11.82 -15.86 -13.71
N ILE A 254 12.96 -15.31 -13.29
CA ILE A 254 13.74 -14.32 -14.03
C ILE A 254 14.94 -15.05 -14.63
N GLY A 255 14.92 -15.25 -15.96
CA GLY A 255 16.07 -15.72 -16.73
C GLY A 255 15.84 -17.03 -17.50
N LYS A 256 16.11 -16.96 -18.81
CA LYS A 256 15.85 -17.94 -19.91
C LYS A 256 14.43 -17.79 -20.45
N ILE A 257 14.19 -17.25 -21.64
CA ILE A 257 14.67 -17.71 -22.95
C ILE A 257 14.82 -16.49 -23.89
N SER A 258 15.99 -16.39 -24.53
CA SER A 258 16.30 -15.46 -25.64
C SER A 258 16.04 -16.17 -26.98
N ASN A 259 15.95 -15.43 -28.09
CA ASN A 259 16.83 -15.64 -29.26
C ASN A 259 16.59 -14.75 -30.50
N ASP A 260 15.72 -13.72 -30.52
CA ASP A 260 15.65 -12.84 -31.70
C ASP A 260 15.45 -11.35 -31.37
N GLU A 261 16.14 -10.52 -32.14
CA GLU A 261 16.48 -9.11 -31.92
C GLU A 261 15.28 -8.16 -31.71
N GLY A 262 15.38 -7.34 -30.66
CA GLY A 262 14.75 -6.04 -30.54
C GLY A 262 13.22 -6.00 -30.41
N LYS A 263 12.70 -5.99 -29.16
CA LYS A 263 11.47 -5.30 -28.65
C LYS A 263 10.95 -5.96 -27.34
N PRO A 264 9.99 -5.33 -26.63
CA PRO A 264 10.08 -4.56 -25.38
C PRO A 264 10.08 -5.40 -24.07
N ILE A 265 10.39 -4.79 -22.90
CA ILE A 265 10.46 -5.51 -21.60
C ILE A 265 9.10 -5.80 -20.93
N TYR A 266 7.96 -5.32 -21.45
CA TYR A 266 6.65 -5.69 -20.91
C TYR A 266 5.58 -5.86 -21.99
N LYS A 267 4.96 -7.06 -22.02
CA LYS A 267 3.66 -7.30 -22.63
C LYS A 267 2.68 -7.51 -21.48
N ILE A 268 1.68 -6.64 -21.35
CA ILE A 268 0.51 -6.91 -20.51
C ILE A 268 -0.11 -8.22 -21.02
N VAL A 269 0.02 -9.30 -20.25
CA VAL A 269 -0.79 -10.50 -20.41
C VAL A 269 -1.89 -10.42 -19.37
N GLY A 270 -2.99 -9.75 -19.71
CA GLY A 270 -4.16 -9.69 -18.86
C GLY A 270 -4.90 -8.37 -18.96
N GLU A 271 -6.07 -8.44 -19.58
CA GLU A 271 -7.10 -7.42 -19.51
C GLU A 271 -7.69 -7.40 -18.08
N LEU A 272 -7.88 -6.22 -17.49
CA LEU A 272 -8.57 -6.04 -16.21
C LEU A 272 -10.03 -6.49 -16.36
N ARG A 273 -10.31 -7.76 -16.04
CA ARG A 273 -11.67 -8.27 -15.98
C ARG A 273 -12.18 -8.10 -14.56
N SER A 274 -12.83 -6.96 -14.35
CA SER A 274 -13.57 -6.71 -13.12
C SER A 274 -14.66 -7.76 -12.98
N LYS A 275 -14.65 -8.42 -11.82
CA LYS A 275 -15.75 -8.98 -11.03
C LYS A 275 -15.24 -10.29 -10.45
N THR A 276 -15.27 -10.38 -9.12
CA THR A 276 -15.22 -11.61 -8.32
C THR A 276 -15.34 -12.88 -9.18
N PRO A 277 -14.37 -13.82 -9.14
CA PRO A 277 -14.42 -15.01 -9.98
C PRO A 277 -15.79 -15.67 -9.82
N ARG A 278 -16.63 -15.51 -10.85
CA ARG A 278 -17.96 -16.08 -10.85
C ARG A 278 -17.78 -17.55 -11.21
N ASP A 279 -18.09 -18.41 -10.26
CA ASP A 279 -18.17 -19.84 -10.47
C ASP A 279 -19.05 -20.14 -11.70
N PHE A 280 -18.44 -20.62 -12.79
CA PHE A 280 -19.13 -20.90 -14.04
C PHE A 280 -19.00 -22.35 -14.47
N ILE A 281 -19.89 -22.76 -15.38
CA ILE A 281 -19.84 -24.05 -16.07
C ILE A 281 -19.87 -23.83 -17.58
N TYR A 282 -19.14 -24.70 -18.29
CA TYR A 282 -19.11 -24.69 -19.75
C TYR A 282 -20.41 -25.21 -20.36
N PHE A 283 -20.68 -24.83 -21.62
CA PHE A 283 -21.83 -25.31 -22.38
C PHE A 283 -21.92 -26.85 -22.44
N SER A 284 -20.79 -27.56 -22.61
CA SER A 284 -20.72 -29.01 -22.59
C SER A 284 -21.18 -29.59 -21.25
N SER A 285 -20.63 -29.08 -20.15
CA SER A 285 -20.99 -29.49 -18.79
C SER A 285 -22.45 -29.16 -18.45
N LEU A 286 -22.97 -28.02 -18.92
CA LEU A 286 -24.37 -27.64 -18.79
C LEU A 286 -25.26 -28.64 -19.53
N LEU A 287 -24.93 -28.96 -20.79
CA LEU A 287 -25.67 -29.93 -21.61
C LEU A 287 -25.71 -31.32 -20.96
N ASP A 288 -24.59 -31.79 -20.40
CA ASP A 288 -24.52 -33.09 -19.73
C ASP A 288 -25.36 -33.12 -18.44
N LYS A 289 -25.32 -32.05 -17.64
CA LYS A 289 -26.15 -31.92 -16.44
C LYS A 289 -27.65 -31.85 -16.75
N ILE A 290 -28.02 -31.12 -17.80
CA ILE A 290 -29.41 -31.04 -18.27
C ILE A 290 -29.86 -32.39 -18.79
N LYS A 291 -29.05 -33.07 -19.62
CA LYS A 291 -29.34 -34.43 -20.06
C LYS A 291 -29.54 -35.33 -18.85
N ALA A 292 -28.67 -35.32 -17.84
CA ALA A 292 -28.81 -36.20 -16.69
C ALA A 292 -30.14 -36.02 -15.92
N LYS A 293 -30.69 -34.80 -15.87
CA LYS A 293 -31.88 -34.46 -15.08
C LYS A 293 -33.18 -34.26 -15.87
N SER A 294 -33.11 -34.16 -17.19
CA SER A 294 -34.28 -34.01 -18.05
C SER A 294 -34.94 -35.36 -18.36
N ASN A 295 -36.27 -35.36 -18.45
CA ASN A 295 -37.06 -36.51 -18.89
C ASN A 295 -37.02 -36.72 -20.41
N TYR A 296 -36.44 -35.77 -21.16
CA TYR A 296 -36.42 -35.75 -22.61
C TYR A 296 -35.00 -35.76 -23.17
N ASN A 297 -34.84 -36.28 -24.38
CA ASN A 297 -33.58 -36.20 -25.13
C ASN A 297 -33.43 -34.82 -25.73
N ILE A 298 -32.32 -34.16 -25.40
CA ILE A 298 -31.99 -32.81 -25.87
C ILE A 298 -30.62 -32.77 -26.56
N SER A 299 -30.59 -32.12 -27.73
CA SER A 299 -29.37 -31.80 -28.48
C SER A 299 -28.83 -30.42 -28.15
N SER A 300 -27.60 -30.12 -28.57
CA SER A 300 -26.97 -28.80 -28.42
C SER A 300 -27.75 -27.70 -29.13
N ILE A 301 -28.31 -27.98 -30.32
CA ILE A 301 -29.11 -27.03 -31.09
C ILE A 301 -30.41 -26.69 -30.33
N GLN A 302 -31.11 -27.72 -29.85
CA GLN A 302 -32.35 -27.53 -29.08
C GLN A 302 -32.10 -26.75 -27.79
N LEU A 303 -30.96 -26.96 -27.13
CA LEU A 303 -30.61 -26.18 -25.94
C LEU A 303 -30.48 -24.67 -26.25
N LYS A 304 -29.95 -24.29 -27.43
CA LYS A 304 -29.90 -22.89 -27.86
C LYS A 304 -31.29 -22.31 -28.14
N CYS A 305 -32.23 -23.11 -28.65
CA CYS A 305 -33.63 -22.68 -28.78
C CYS A 305 -34.25 -22.31 -27.41
N VAL A 306 -33.89 -23.03 -26.34
CA VAL A 306 -34.33 -22.68 -24.97
C VAL A 306 -33.76 -21.34 -24.52
N PHE A 307 -32.49 -21.05 -24.81
CA PHE A 307 -31.88 -19.76 -24.48
C PHE A 307 -32.58 -18.60 -25.20
N LYS A 308 -32.94 -18.80 -26.47
CA LYS A 308 -33.72 -17.83 -27.23
C LYS A 308 -35.12 -17.64 -26.64
N TYR A 309 -35.80 -18.72 -26.24
CA TYR A 309 -37.11 -18.65 -25.59
C TYR A 309 -37.09 -17.83 -24.29
N PHE A 310 -36.00 -17.91 -23.52
CA PHE A 310 -35.81 -17.10 -22.31
C PHE A 310 -35.28 -15.67 -22.57
N ASN A 311 -35.13 -15.25 -23.83
CA ASN A 311 -34.49 -13.99 -24.22
C ASN A 311 -33.08 -13.80 -23.65
N TRP A 312 -32.36 -14.90 -23.41
CA TRP A 312 -30.95 -14.87 -22.99
C TRP A 312 -30.02 -14.56 -24.16
N ILE A 313 -30.38 -15.07 -25.35
CA ILE A 313 -29.71 -14.80 -26.62
C ILE A 313 -30.75 -14.40 -27.67
N ALA A 314 -30.36 -13.54 -28.61
CA ALA A 314 -31.23 -13.08 -29.70
C ALA A 314 -31.39 -14.14 -30.82
N ASP A 315 -30.33 -14.90 -31.11
CA ASP A 315 -30.31 -15.91 -32.17
C ASP A 315 -29.85 -17.28 -31.64
N GLU A 316 -30.59 -18.34 -31.99
CA GLU A 316 -30.25 -19.73 -31.68
C GLU A 316 -29.02 -20.23 -32.45
N LYS A 317 -28.61 -19.53 -33.52
CA LYS A 317 -27.42 -19.84 -34.31
C LYS A 317 -26.12 -19.24 -33.75
N LEU A 318 -26.21 -18.43 -32.69
CA LEU A 318 -25.03 -17.80 -32.06
C LEU A 318 -23.97 -18.85 -31.71
N PRO A 319 -22.71 -18.71 -32.16
CA PRO A 319 -21.65 -19.64 -31.79
C PRO A 319 -21.31 -19.51 -30.29
N ILE A 320 -20.93 -20.62 -29.66
CA ILE A 320 -20.55 -20.62 -28.23
C ILE A 320 -19.13 -20.07 -28.03
N GLU A 321 -18.26 -20.26 -29.04
CA GLU A 321 -16.92 -19.70 -29.08
C GLU A 321 -16.89 -18.50 -30.03
N ASN A 322 -16.30 -17.41 -29.56
CA ASN A 322 -16.29 -16.08 -30.16
C ASN A 322 -17.69 -15.59 -30.60
N PRO A 323 -18.66 -15.52 -29.65
CA PRO A 323 -19.98 -14.97 -29.94
C PRO A 323 -19.92 -13.47 -30.25
N ASP A 324 -20.88 -12.97 -31.02
CA ASP A 324 -21.21 -11.55 -31.05
C ASP A 324 -21.90 -11.17 -29.73
N GLU A 325 -21.20 -10.40 -28.88
CA GLU A 325 -21.68 -10.03 -27.55
C GLU A 325 -22.97 -9.19 -27.60
N THR A 326 -23.24 -8.49 -28.71
CA THR A 326 -24.46 -7.69 -28.88
C THR A 326 -25.73 -8.54 -28.91
N GLN A 327 -25.59 -9.84 -29.15
CA GLN A 327 -26.72 -10.78 -29.21
C GLN A 327 -27.02 -11.44 -27.86
N ILE A 328 -26.30 -11.10 -26.78
CA ILE A 328 -26.52 -11.64 -25.44
C ILE A 328 -27.19 -10.56 -24.58
N ASN A 329 -28.29 -10.92 -23.92
CA ASN A 329 -29.02 -9.97 -23.11
C ASN A 329 -28.34 -9.75 -21.74
N ASN A 330 -27.85 -8.52 -21.54
CA ASN A 330 -27.13 -8.12 -20.33
C ASN A 330 -27.98 -8.14 -19.05
N GLU A 331 -29.31 -8.14 -19.13
CA GLU A 331 -30.20 -8.28 -17.97
C GLU A 331 -30.05 -9.66 -17.28
N PHE A 332 -29.60 -10.68 -18.03
CA PHE A 332 -29.43 -12.05 -17.54
C PHE A 332 -27.97 -12.41 -17.22
N ASN A 333 -27.11 -11.42 -17.00
CA ASN A 333 -25.68 -11.59 -16.69
C ASN A 333 -25.42 -12.46 -15.43
N GLN A 334 -26.43 -12.69 -14.58
CA GLN A 334 -26.33 -13.62 -13.45
C GLN A 334 -26.39 -15.11 -13.86
N LEU A 335 -26.89 -15.41 -15.07
CA LEU A 335 -27.15 -16.76 -15.57
C LEU A 335 -26.28 -17.11 -16.77
N ILE A 336 -26.06 -16.15 -17.67
CA ILE A 336 -25.29 -16.31 -18.92
C ILE A 336 -24.43 -15.08 -19.16
N TRP A 337 -23.16 -15.25 -19.51
CA TRP A 337 -22.26 -14.16 -19.89
C TRP A 337 -21.10 -14.67 -20.75
N VAL A 338 -20.29 -13.76 -21.27
CA VAL A 338 -19.09 -14.08 -22.05
C VAL A 338 -17.85 -14.00 -21.18
N GLU A 339 -17.06 -15.07 -21.20
CA GLU A 339 -15.78 -15.17 -20.51
C GLU A 339 -14.64 -15.29 -21.53
N VAL A 340 -13.61 -14.44 -21.41
CA VAL A 340 -12.34 -14.53 -22.14
C VAL A 340 -11.48 -15.58 -21.47
N LEU A 341 -11.28 -16.69 -22.17
CA LEU A 341 -10.40 -17.78 -21.80
C LEU A 341 -9.24 -17.77 -22.78
N ASP A 342 -8.07 -17.41 -22.27
CA ASP A 342 -6.82 -17.18 -23.00
C ASP A 342 -6.97 -16.15 -24.13
N LYS A 343 -7.35 -16.60 -25.33
CA LYS A 343 -7.51 -15.80 -26.56
C LYS A 343 -8.90 -15.94 -27.19
N THR A 344 -9.81 -16.65 -26.54
CA THR A 344 -11.14 -16.95 -27.07
C THR A 344 -12.21 -16.45 -26.11
N HIS A 345 -13.20 -15.76 -26.64
CA HIS A 345 -14.40 -15.37 -25.91
C HIS A 345 -15.34 -16.57 -25.92
N LYS A 346 -15.82 -17.06 -24.78
CA LYS A 346 -16.76 -18.19 -24.73
C LYS A 346 -17.98 -17.83 -23.89
N ILE A 347 -19.15 -18.28 -24.34
CA ILE A 347 -20.36 -18.19 -23.53
C ILE A 347 -20.26 -19.19 -22.38
N VAL A 348 -20.35 -18.69 -21.15
CA VAL A 348 -20.34 -19.48 -19.91
C VAL A 348 -21.64 -19.26 -19.14
N PHE A 349 -21.94 -20.19 -18.22
CA PHE A 349 -23.21 -20.22 -17.51
C PHE A 349 -23.01 -20.37 -16.01
N SER A 350 -23.94 -19.80 -15.24
CA SER A 350 -24.05 -20.07 -13.80
C SER A 350 -24.65 -21.47 -13.56
N LYS A 351 -24.27 -22.11 -12.44
CA LYS A 351 -24.94 -23.34 -11.95
C LYS A 351 -26.45 -23.13 -11.77
N ASN A 352 -26.88 -21.90 -11.46
CA ASN A 352 -28.29 -21.55 -11.26
C ASN A 352 -29.12 -21.58 -12.55
N ALA A 353 -28.48 -21.53 -13.74
CA ALA A 353 -29.17 -21.62 -15.02
C ALA A 353 -29.79 -23.00 -15.27
N ILE A 354 -29.33 -24.05 -14.56
CA ILE A 354 -29.75 -25.44 -14.78
C ILE A 354 -31.24 -25.65 -14.50
N ASN A 355 -31.76 -25.12 -13.39
CA ASN A 355 -33.14 -25.40 -12.95
C ASN A 355 -34.19 -24.80 -13.91
N PRO A 356 -34.13 -23.50 -14.29
CA PRO A 356 -35.08 -22.93 -15.25
C PRO A 356 -35.11 -23.67 -16.59
N ILE A 357 -33.93 -24.10 -17.07
CA ILE A 357 -33.83 -24.84 -18.34
C ILE A 357 -34.50 -26.21 -18.23
N ILE A 358 -34.29 -26.95 -17.15
CA ILE A 358 -34.91 -28.27 -16.96
C ILE A 358 -36.43 -28.14 -16.88
N GLU A 359 -36.95 -27.14 -16.18
CA GLU A 359 -38.39 -26.88 -16.09
C GLU A 359 -39.01 -26.63 -17.47
N ALA A 360 -38.37 -25.80 -18.31
CA ALA A 360 -38.83 -25.56 -19.67
C ALA A 360 -38.77 -26.81 -20.56
N ILE A 361 -37.73 -27.64 -20.41
CA ILE A 361 -37.59 -28.87 -21.21
C ILE A 361 -38.56 -29.96 -20.75
N ASN A 362 -38.88 -30.05 -19.45
CA ASN A 362 -39.79 -31.08 -18.94
C ASN A 362 -41.27 -30.71 -19.15
N ASP A 363 -41.58 -29.45 -19.42
CA ASP A 363 -42.92 -28.98 -19.76
C ASP A 363 -43.28 -29.27 -21.23
N ASN A 364 -43.95 -30.40 -21.46
CA ASN A 364 -44.37 -30.84 -22.80
C ASN A 364 -45.24 -29.80 -23.54
N LYS A 365 -46.00 -28.97 -22.81
CA LYS A 365 -46.86 -27.94 -23.44
C LYS A 365 -46.04 -26.87 -24.17
N LYS A 366 -44.79 -26.65 -23.76
CA LYS A 366 -43.89 -25.66 -24.35
C LYS A 366 -43.04 -26.21 -25.50
N HIS A 367 -43.09 -27.51 -25.79
CA HIS A 367 -42.18 -28.11 -26.78
C HIS A 367 -42.43 -27.61 -28.20
N ASN A 368 -43.68 -27.51 -28.62
CA ASN A 368 -44.00 -26.99 -29.95
C ASN A 368 -43.65 -25.50 -30.08
N SER A 369 -43.80 -24.72 -29.00
CA SER A 369 -43.41 -23.31 -29.02
C SER A 369 -41.90 -23.08 -29.00
N ILE A 370 -41.12 -23.94 -28.34
CA ILE A 370 -39.67 -23.78 -28.17
C ILE A 370 -38.89 -24.48 -29.29
N PHE A 371 -39.28 -25.68 -29.69
CA PHE A 371 -38.51 -26.54 -30.59
C PHE A 371 -39.19 -26.78 -31.95
N GLY A 372 -40.44 -26.32 -32.12
CA GLY A 372 -41.26 -26.62 -33.30
C GLY A 372 -41.73 -28.09 -33.40
N LYS A 373 -41.37 -28.93 -32.42
CA LYS A 373 -41.74 -30.35 -32.33
C LYS A 373 -41.63 -30.87 -30.90
N SER A 374 -42.39 -31.91 -30.56
CA SER A 374 -42.24 -32.62 -29.29
C SER A 374 -40.88 -33.33 -29.20
N LEU A 375 -40.21 -33.21 -28.05
CA LEU A 375 -38.96 -33.92 -27.80
C LEU A 375 -39.23 -35.41 -27.51
N GLY A 376 -38.30 -36.28 -27.91
CA GLY A 376 -38.38 -37.70 -27.59
C GLY A 376 -38.14 -37.95 -26.09
N ILE A 377 -39.02 -38.72 -25.44
CA ILE A 377 -38.87 -39.12 -24.04
C ILE A 377 -37.61 -39.99 -23.90
N LYS A 378 -36.87 -39.82 -22.81
CA LYS A 378 -35.76 -40.72 -22.49
C LYS A 378 -36.27 -42.10 -22.16
N THR A 379 -35.91 -43.08 -22.97
CA THR A 379 -36.08 -44.49 -22.64
C THR A 379 -35.18 -44.82 -21.44
N VAL A 380 -35.79 -45.07 -20.28
CA VAL A 380 -35.09 -45.64 -19.13
C VAL A 380 -34.61 -47.03 -19.55
N LYS A 381 -33.29 -47.23 -19.71
CA LYS A 381 -32.72 -48.58 -19.81
C LYS A 381 -32.99 -49.27 -18.48
N SER A 382 -34.02 -50.11 -18.42
CA SER A 382 -34.15 -51.12 -17.38
C SER A 382 -32.90 -52.00 -17.45
N LYS A 383 -32.11 -52.04 -16.38
CA LYS A 383 -31.12 -53.10 -16.20
C LYS A 383 -31.91 -54.39 -15.98
N SER A 384 -32.30 -55.09 -17.05
CA SER A 384 -32.64 -56.50 -16.95
C SER A 384 -31.32 -57.26 -16.77
N LYS A 385 -30.98 -57.55 -15.51
CA LYS A 385 -30.12 -58.68 -15.20
C LYS A 385 -30.88 -59.91 -15.68
N THR A 386 -30.37 -60.58 -16.72
CA THR A 386 -30.83 -61.90 -17.11
C THR A 386 -29.65 -62.84 -17.00
N LYS A 387 -29.78 -63.70 -15.99
CA LYS A 387 -29.12 -64.97 -15.66
C LYS A 387 -27.70 -65.22 -16.12
#